data_AF-A0AB36F267-F1
#
_entry.id   AF-A0AB36F267-F1
#
_cell.length_a   1.000
_cell.length_b   1.000
_cell.length_c   1.000
_cell.angle_alpha   90.00
_cell.angle_beta   90.00
_cell.angle_gamma   90.00
#
_symmetry.space_group_name_H-M   'P 1'
#
loop_
_entity.id
_entity.type
_entity.pdbx_description
1 polymer ?
#
loop_
_entity_poly.entity_id
_entity_poly.type
_entity_poly.pdbx_seq_one_letter_code
_entity_poly.pdbx_strand_id
1 'polypeptide(L)' 'MRHEEMTCAADMKVRLGDQEMTALAWAVARGLKWSTVRQRRYRGSNWQEALTPGLRRSRFNDGALAGSR' A
#
# COMPACT_ATOMS: atom_id res chain seq x y z
N MET A 1 -0.97 24.85 3.51
CA MET A 1 -0.88 23.51 2.90
C MET A 1 -2.25 22.88 2.98
N ARG A 2 -2.90 22.58 1.86
CA ARG A 2 -4.14 21.81 1.89
C ARG A 2 -3.73 20.41 2.37
N HIS A 3 -4.14 20.06 3.58
CA HIS A 3 -4.25 18.67 3.97
C HIS A 3 -5.36 18.12 3.09
N GLU A 4 -4.99 17.75 1.86
CA GLU A 4 -5.81 16.91 1.03
C GLU A 4 -5.91 15.62 1.82
N GLU A 5 -7.00 15.51 2.59
CA GLU A 5 -7.42 14.25 3.18
C GLU A 5 -7.51 13.26 2.02
N MET A 6 -6.41 12.56 1.75
CA MET A 6 -6.40 11.30 1.02
C MET A 6 -7.23 10.36 1.88
N THR A 7 -8.54 10.52 1.80
CA THR A 7 -9.55 9.68 2.39
C THR A 7 -9.32 8.32 1.75
N CYS A 8 -8.53 7.51 2.44
CA CYS A 8 -8.31 6.11 2.12
C CYS A 8 -9.59 5.38 2.50
N ALA A 9 -10.61 5.62 1.70
CA ALA A 9 -11.95 5.07 1.86
C ALA A 9 -12.00 3.70 1.17
N ALA A 10 -12.63 2.75 1.82
CA ALA A 10 -12.70 1.35 1.37
C ALA A 10 -13.44 1.20 0.03
N ASP A 11 -14.41 2.08 -0.18
CA ASP A 11 -15.28 2.22 -1.33
C ASP A 11 -14.68 3.07 -2.46
N MET A 12 -13.51 3.71 -2.25
CA MET A 12 -12.83 4.46 -3.30
C MET A 12 -12.56 3.55 -4.51
N LYS A 13 -12.99 3.99 -5.69
CA LYS A 13 -12.73 3.28 -6.94
C LYS A 13 -11.26 3.42 -7.32
N VAL A 14 -10.61 2.28 -7.51
CA VAL A 14 -9.20 2.18 -7.88
C VAL A 14 -9.12 1.36 -9.15
N ARG A 15 -8.55 1.96 -10.20
CA ARG A 15 -8.24 1.26 -11.44
C ARG A 15 -6.82 0.75 -11.40
N LEU A 16 -6.64 -0.57 -11.59
CA LEU A 16 -5.32 -1.19 -11.77
C LEU A 16 -5.35 -1.99 -13.08
N GLY A 17 -4.50 -1.59 -14.02
CA GLY A 17 -4.56 -2.10 -15.39
C GLY A 17 -5.91 -1.81 -16.04
N ASP A 18 -6.55 -2.86 -16.56
CA ASP A 18 -7.82 -2.76 -17.28
C ASP A 18 -9.06 -2.92 -16.39
N GLN A 19 -8.87 -3.17 -15.10
CA GLN A 19 -9.98 -3.38 -14.17
C GLN A 19 -10.10 -2.24 -13.17
N GLU A 20 -11.33 -1.76 -12.99
CA GLU A 20 -11.70 -0.81 -11.94
C GLU A 20 -12.57 -1.51 -10.90
N MET A 21 -12.18 -1.42 -9.64
CA MET A 21 -12.96 -1.92 -8.51
C MET A 21 -12.66 -1.10 -7.26
N THR A 22 -13.41 -1.32 -6.18
CA THR A 22 -13.16 -0.59 -4.93
C THR A 22 -11.83 -1.00 -4.31
N ALA A 23 -11.22 -0.09 -3.56
CA ALA A 23 -9.96 -0.32 -2.87
C ALA A 23 -10.02 -1.53 -1.93
N LEU A 24 -11.17 -1.74 -1.27
CA LEU A 24 -11.42 -2.92 -0.45
C LEU A 24 -11.53 -4.19 -1.29
N ALA A 25 -12.22 -4.16 -2.43
CA ALA A 25 -12.32 -5.31 -3.32
C ALA A 25 -10.94 -5.74 -3.82
N TRP A 26 -10.08 -4.79 -4.20
CA TRP A 26 -8.69 -5.09 -4.54
C TRP A 26 -7.91 -5.71 -3.38
N ALA A 27 -8.09 -5.18 -2.16
CA ALA A 27 -7.41 -5.71 -0.98
C ALA A 27 -7.81 -7.17 -0.74
N VAL A 28 -9.12 -7.47 -0.78
CA VAL A 28 -9.67 -8.82 -0.65
C VAL A 28 -9.17 -9.73 -1.77
N ALA A 29 -9.25 -9.28 -3.03
CA ALA A 29 -8.79 -10.04 -4.20
C ALA A 29 -7.30 -10.40 -4.13
N ARG A 30 -6.50 -9.56 -3.47
CA ARG A 30 -5.05 -9.75 -3.29
C ARG A 30 -4.68 -10.35 -1.92
N GLY A 31 -5.66 -10.77 -1.12
CA GLY A 31 -5.44 -11.37 0.21
C GLY A 31 -4.84 -10.41 1.25
N LEU A 32 -5.02 -9.11 1.08
CA LEU A 32 -4.51 -8.06 1.97
C LEU A 32 -5.60 -7.57 2.93
N LYS A 33 -5.21 -7.36 4.19
CA LYS A 33 -6.06 -6.65 5.15
C LYS A 33 -6.17 -5.18 4.78
N TRP A 34 -7.38 -4.64 4.83
CA TRP A 34 -7.65 -3.22 4.56
C TRP A 34 -6.81 -2.28 5.43
N SER A 35 -6.62 -2.62 6.71
CA SER A 35 -5.76 -1.87 7.63
C SER A 35 -4.32 -1.73 7.13
N THR A 36 -3.78 -2.75 6.46
CA THR A 36 -2.44 -2.72 5.87
C THR A 36 -2.37 -1.77 4.69
N VAL A 37 -3.37 -1.81 3.80
CA VAL A 37 -3.48 -0.91 2.66
C VAL A 37 -3.60 0.54 3.13
N ARG A 38 -4.44 0.79 4.14
CA ARG A 38 -4.63 2.11 4.75
C ARG A 38 -3.32 2.64 5.36
N GLN A 39 -2.57 1.83 6.09
CA GLN A 39 -1.26 2.24 6.63
C GLN A 39 -0.24 2.56 5.53
N ARG A 40 -0.20 1.77 4.44
CA ARG A 40 0.70 2.04 3.31
C ARG A 40 0.35 3.36 2.64
N ARG A 41 -0.94 3.63 2.43
CA ARG A 41 -1.42 4.91 1.90
C ARG A 41 -1.09 6.09 2.81
N TYR A 42 -1.25 5.95 4.13
CA TYR A 42 -0.84 6.99 5.08
C TYR A 42 0.67 7.26 5.08
N ARG A 43 1.50 6.28 4.68
CA ARG A 43 2.94 6.45 4.48
C ARG A 43 3.31 7.07 3.12
N GLY A 44 2.32 7.40 2.29
CA GLY A 44 2.51 8.00 0.98
C GLY A 44 2.61 7.00 -0.18
N SER A 45 2.44 5.68 0.06
CA SER A 45 2.43 4.71 -1.05
C SER A 45 1.28 4.96 -2.01
N ASN A 46 1.51 4.71 -3.30
CA ASN A 46 0.44 4.75 -4.29
C ASN A 46 -0.46 3.50 -4.20
N TRP A 47 -1.60 3.47 -4.90
CA TRP A 47 -2.53 2.34 -4.84
C TRP A 47 -1.91 1.03 -5.31
N GLN A 48 -1.08 1.08 -6.35
CA GLN A 48 -0.44 -0.11 -6.91
C GLN A 48 0.49 -0.75 -5.87
N GLU A 49 1.34 0.04 -5.22
CA GLU A 49 2.22 -0.40 -4.13
C GLU A 49 1.45 -0.83 -2.89
N ALA A 50 0.44 -0.04 -2.49
CA ALA A 50 -0.36 -0.31 -1.31
C ALA A 50 -1.09 -1.65 -1.41
N LEU A 51 -1.56 -1.97 -2.62
CA LEU A 51 -2.26 -3.21 -2.95
C LEU A 51 -1.31 -4.32 -3.41
N THR A 52 0.01 -4.15 -3.49
CA THR A 52 0.92 -5.24 -3.86
C THR A 52 1.06 -6.26 -2.71
N PRO A 53 0.65 -7.52 -2.90
CA PRO A 53 0.89 -8.58 -1.92
C PRO A 53 2.39 -8.84 -1.83
N GLY A 54 2.92 -8.99 -0.62
CA GLY A 54 4.33 -9.34 -0.46
C GLY A 54 5.34 -8.19 -0.58
N LEU A 55 4.91 -6.91 -0.52
CA LEU A 55 5.80 -5.82 -0.07
C LEU A 55 6.19 -6.11 1.40
N ARG A 56 7.12 -7.04 1.58
CA ARG A 56 7.82 -7.25 2.84
C ARG A 56 8.45 -5.91 3.15
N ARG A 57 8.22 -5.41 4.37
CA ARG A 57 9.01 -4.31 4.91
C ARG A 57 10.47 -4.69 4.60
N SER A 58 11.14 -3.93 3.73
CA SER A 58 12.60 -3.89 3.80
C SER A 58 12.88 -3.66 5.27
N ARG A 59 13.48 -4.66 5.92
CA ARG A 59 13.80 -4.51 7.33
C ARG A 59 14.70 -3.29 7.35
N PHE A 60 14.33 -2.28 8.12
CA PHE A 60 15.14 -1.10 8.38
C PHE A 60 16.55 -1.46 8.94
N ASN A 61 16.87 -2.75 9.08
CA ASN A 61 18.10 -3.31 9.57
C ASN A 61 18.89 -4.18 8.55
N ASP A 62 18.44 -4.34 7.30
CA ASP A 62 19.24 -5.10 6.30
C ASP A 62 20.47 -4.30 5.79
N GLY A 63 20.61 -3.03 6.20
CA GLY A 63 21.79 -2.20 5.91
C GLY A 63 22.89 -2.23 6.99
N ALA A 64 22.73 -2.93 8.10
CA ALA A 64 23.69 -2.90 9.21
C ALA A 64 24.80 -3.97 9.15
N LEU A 65 24.92 -4.73 8.05
CA LEU A 65 25.97 -5.76 7.88
C LEU A 65 26.81 -5.63 6.61
N ALA A 66 26.56 -4.62 5.75
CA ALA A 66 27.40 -4.36 4.57
C ALA A 66 28.56 -3.40 4.87
N GLY A 67 29.19 -3.57 6.03
CA GLY A 67 30.31 -2.77 6.48
C GLY A 67 31.19 -3.56 7.42
N SER A 68 32.01 -4.46 6.88
CA SER A 68 33.25 -4.95 7.49
C SER A 68 33.99 -5.86 6.50
N ARG A 69 34.86 -5.25 5.70
CA ARG A 69 36.26 -5.65 5.40
C ARG A 69 36.69 -5.12 4.05
#